data_AF-A0A7C3HIK1-F1
#
_entry.id   AF-A0A7C3HIK1-F1
#
_cell.length_a   1.000
_cell.length_b   1.000
_cell.length_c   1.000
_cell.angle_alpha   90.00
_cell.angle_beta   90.00
_cell.angle_gamma   90.00
#
_symmetry.space_group_name_H-M   'P 1'
#
loop_
_entity.id
_entity.type
_entity.pdbx_description
1 polymer ?
#
loop_
_entity_poly.entity_id
_entity_poly.type
_entity_poly.pdbx_seq_one_letter_code
_entity_poly.pdbx_strand_id
1 'polypeptide(L)'
;MDRTALIHKGRDNVSDFVLVVDGVPLADASAITRMVLTLDSVVVDSDVESGIDWSGMTVYHGRPAALLRLKLGGVAGLNVGDELEGDLVVYDPDNPAGVVWVRGYPFRVV
;
A
#
# COMPACT_ATOMS: atom_id res chain seq x y z
N MET A 1 14.31 -4.70 13.15
CA MET A 1 14.57 -5.02 11.74
C MET A 1 14.03 -3.85 10.94
N ASP A 2 14.88 -2.97 10.46
CA ASP A 2 14.47 -1.87 9.57
C ASP A 2 14.10 -2.46 8.21
N ARG A 3 12.82 -2.33 7.86
CA ARG A 3 12.36 -2.48 6.48
C ARG A 3 11.94 -1.06 6.09
N THR A 4 12.64 -0.47 5.13
CA THR A 4 12.28 0.81 4.49
C THR A 4 11.72 0.47 3.11
N ALA A 5 10.55 1.01 2.75
CA ALA A 5 9.89 0.78 1.47
C ALA A 5 9.77 2.16 0.87
N LEU A 6 10.46 2.32 -0.25
CA LEU A 6 10.53 3.57 -0.96
C LEU A 6 9.27 3.73 -1.80
N ILE A 7 8.51 4.79 -1.55
CA ILE A 7 7.55 5.32 -2.52
C ILE A 7 8.37 6.01 -3.62
N HIS A 8 8.26 5.51 -4.85
CA HIS A 8 8.78 6.18 -6.02
C HIS A 8 7.69 7.06 -6.64
N LYS A 9 8.00 8.33 -6.85
CA LYS A 9 7.28 9.26 -7.72
C LYS A 9 8.10 9.47 -8.99
N GLY A 10 7.86 8.62 -9.98
CA GLY A 10 8.14 8.93 -11.38
C GLY A 10 6.99 9.73 -11.99
N ARG A 11 6.99 9.95 -13.32
CA ARG A 11 6.06 10.81 -14.08
C ARG A 11 4.55 10.61 -13.85
N ASP A 12 4.12 9.61 -13.06
CA ASP A 12 2.73 9.31 -12.73
C ASP A 12 2.46 9.11 -11.21
N ASN A 13 3.45 9.34 -10.32
CA ASN A 13 3.33 9.19 -8.86
C ASN A 13 2.75 7.84 -8.39
N VAL A 14 3.20 6.76 -9.03
CA VAL A 14 2.77 5.39 -8.77
C VAL A 14 3.86 4.65 -8.00
N SER A 15 3.51 4.05 -6.88
CA SER A 15 4.40 3.17 -6.11
C SER A 15 3.84 1.77 -6.01
N ASP A 16 4.71 0.80 -6.26
CA ASP A 16 4.38 -0.61 -6.28
C ASP A 16 4.99 -1.29 -5.05
N PHE A 17 4.19 -2.07 -4.35
CA PHE A 17 4.52 -2.78 -3.12
C PHE A 17 4.19 -4.26 -3.26
N VAL A 18 4.99 -5.09 -2.60
CA VAL A 18 4.70 -6.51 -2.44
C VAL A 18 4.29 -6.76 -1.01
N LEU A 19 3.12 -7.38 -0.88
CA LEU A 19 2.53 -7.82 0.36
C LEU A 19 3.22 -9.11 0.83
N VAL A 20 3.70 -9.17 2.08
CA VAL A 20 4.46 -10.31 2.62
C VAL A 20 3.92 -10.70 4.00
N VAL A 21 3.50 -11.95 4.16
CA VAL A 21 2.99 -12.55 5.40
C VAL A 21 3.98 -13.60 5.87
N ASP A 22 4.49 -13.47 7.10
CA ASP A 22 5.47 -14.41 7.68
C ASP A 22 6.70 -14.68 6.80
N GLY A 23 7.14 -13.67 6.04
CA GLY A 23 8.27 -13.78 5.11
C GLY A 23 7.92 -14.41 3.75
N VAL A 24 6.66 -14.77 3.52
CA VAL A 24 6.16 -15.31 2.26
C VAL A 24 5.34 -14.24 1.53
N PRO A 25 5.61 -13.97 0.25
CA PRO A 25 4.79 -13.05 -0.54
C PRO A 25 3.35 -13.55 -0.61
N LEU A 26 2.39 -12.66 -0.40
CA LEU A 26 0.98 -12.97 -0.56
C LEU A 26 0.73 -13.28 -2.04
N ALA A 27 0.44 -14.54 -2.36
CA ALA A 27 0.26 -14.99 -3.75
C ALA A 27 -1.15 -14.74 -4.30
N ASP A 28 -2.12 -14.48 -3.42
CA ASP A 28 -3.52 -14.24 -3.77
C ASP A 28 -4.09 -13.14 -2.88
N ALA A 29 -4.57 -12.07 -3.51
CA ALA A 29 -5.22 -10.94 -2.88
C ALA A 29 -6.73 -10.86 -3.19
N SER A 30 -7.32 -11.92 -3.77
CA SER A 30 -8.72 -11.96 -4.20
C SER A 30 -9.73 -11.82 -3.05
N ALA A 31 -9.33 -12.18 -1.83
CA ALA A 31 -10.14 -12.00 -0.63
C ALA A 31 -10.17 -10.54 -0.15
N ILE A 32 -9.23 -9.69 -0.57
CA ILE A 32 -9.18 -8.30 -0.10
C ILE A 32 -10.33 -7.51 -0.74
N THR A 33 -11.18 -6.96 0.10
CA THR A 33 -12.36 -6.20 -0.32
C THR A 33 -12.14 -4.69 -0.27
N ARG A 34 -11.26 -4.22 0.62
CA ARG A 34 -10.96 -2.80 0.83
C ARG A 34 -9.58 -2.62 1.43
N MET A 35 -8.92 -1.52 1.10
CA MET A 35 -7.70 -1.06 1.77
C MET A 35 -7.83 0.40 2.16
N VAL A 36 -7.33 0.73 3.34
CA VAL A 36 -7.24 2.10 3.84
C VAL A 36 -5.78 2.39 4.17
N LEU A 37 -5.19 3.33 3.43
CA LEU A 37 -3.87 3.87 3.70
C LEU A 37 -4.01 5.20 4.43
N THR A 38 -3.40 5.31 5.60
CA THR A 38 -3.23 6.57 6.30
C THR A 38 -1.79 7.02 6.17
N LEU A 39 -1.55 8.27 5.79
CA LEU A 39 -0.25 8.94 5.72
C LEU A 39 -0.37 10.21 6.56
N ASP A 40 0.12 10.19 7.79
CA ASP A 40 -0.14 11.22 8.81
C ASP A 40 -1.65 11.58 8.91
N SER A 41 -2.05 12.75 8.42
CA SER A 41 -3.45 13.21 8.41
C SER A 41 -4.21 12.90 7.10
N VAL A 42 -3.53 12.37 6.09
CA VAL A 42 -4.12 12.04 4.79
C VAL A 42 -4.62 10.59 4.83
N VAL A 43 -5.89 10.39 4.52
CA VAL A 43 -6.50 9.05 4.45
C VAL A 43 -6.91 8.78 3.01
N VAL A 44 -6.40 7.68 2.44
CA VAL A 44 -6.78 7.18 1.13
C VAL A 44 -7.50 5.86 1.34
N ASP A 45 -8.75 5.81 0.90
CA ASP A 45 -9.64 4.67 1.08
C ASP A 45 -10.07 4.15 -0.28
N SER A 46 -9.79 2.88 -0.56
CA SER A 46 -10.11 2.26 -1.85
C SER A 46 -11.59 2.23 -2.17
N ASP A 47 -12.46 2.27 -1.16
CA ASP A 47 -13.92 2.30 -1.35
C ASP A 47 -14.41 3.67 -1.87
N VAL A 48 -13.63 4.73 -1.62
CA VAL A 48 -13.98 6.11 -1.95
C VAL A 48 -13.17 6.60 -3.14
N GLU A 49 -11.88 6.27 -3.18
CA GLU A 49 -10.93 6.75 -4.17
C GLU A 49 -10.17 5.59 -4.81
N SER A 50 -9.98 5.63 -6.13
CA SER A 50 -9.22 4.62 -6.88
C SER A 50 -7.70 4.78 -6.74
N GLY A 51 -7.22 5.37 -5.65
CA GLY A 51 -5.80 5.63 -5.39
C GLY A 51 -5.00 4.38 -5.00
N ILE A 52 -5.69 3.27 -4.71
CA ILE A 52 -5.12 1.99 -4.27
C ILE A 52 -5.64 0.88 -5.18
N ASP A 53 -4.74 0.06 -5.73
CA ASP A 53 -5.05 -1.07 -6.60
C ASP A 53 -4.20 -2.29 -6.21
N TRP A 54 -4.82 -3.42 -5.88
CA TRP A 54 -4.14 -4.67 -5.53
C TRP A 54 -4.47 -5.82 -6.49
N SER A 55 -5.03 -5.49 -7.66
CA SER A 55 -5.40 -6.49 -8.68
C SER A 55 -4.20 -7.01 -9.47
N GLY A 56 -3.05 -6.34 -9.35
CA GLY A 56 -1.82 -6.70 -10.04
C GLY A 56 -1.13 -7.92 -9.45
N MET A 57 -0.36 -8.61 -10.29
CA MET A 57 0.51 -9.72 -9.90
C MET A 57 1.93 -9.46 -10.39
N THR A 58 2.92 -9.88 -9.60
CA THR A 58 4.35 -9.80 -9.93
C THR A 58 5.09 -11.06 -9.48
N VAL A 59 6.39 -11.11 -9.73
CA VAL A 59 7.29 -12.15 -9.22
C VAL A 59 8.27 -11.53 -8.23
N TYR A 60 8.23 -11.97 -6.97
CA TYR A 60 9.13 -11.55 -5.91
C TYR A 60 9.97 -12.75 -5.44
N HIS A 61 11.29 -12.67 -5.61
CA HIS A 61 12.23 -13.77 -5.30
C HIS A 61 11.83 -15.13 -5.93
N GLY A 62 11.35 -15.10 -7.19
CA GLY A 62 10.96 -16.31 -7.93
C GLY A 62 9.60 -16.89 -7.55
N ARG A 63 8.81 -16.20 -6.71
CA ARG A 63 7.46 -16.61 -6.31
C ARG A 63 6.42 -15.60 -6.81
N PRO A 64 5.21 -16.04 -7.19
CA PRO A 64 4.11 -15.13 -7.50
C PRO A 64 3.74 -14.31 -6.26
N ALA A 65 3.45 -13.03 -6.46
CA ALA A 65 3.11 -12.11 -5.40
C ALA A 65 2.07 -11.08 -5.89
N ALA A 66 1.12 -10.76 -5.03
CA ALA A 66 0.17 -9.68 -5.23
C ALA A 66 0.91 -8.35 -5.20
N LEU A 67 0.58 -7.50 -6.17
CA LEU A 67 1.15 -6.17 -6.34
C LEU A 67 0.15 -5.14 -5.85
N LEU A 68 0.51 -4.45 -4.78
CA LEU A 68 -0.21 -3.27 -4.30
C LEU A 68 0.37 -2.04 -4.98
N ARG A 69 -0.45 -1.36 -5.77
CA ARG A 69 -0.15 -0.14 -6.49
C ARG A 69 -0.85 1.05 -5.85
N LEU A 70 -0.06 2.04 -5.44
CA LEU A 70 -0.53 3.30 -4.88
C LEU A 70 -0.33 4.42 -5.89
N LYS A 71 -1.41 5.07 -6.31
CA LYS A 71 -1.40 6.22 -7.21
C LYS A 71 -1.73 7.48 -6.42
N LEU A 72 -0.71 8.04 -5.77
CA LEU A 72 -0.88 9.18 -4.85
C LEU A 72 -0.71 10.54 -5.54
N GLY A 73 -0.46 10.55 -6.85
CA GLY A 73 -0.37 11.77 -7.65
C GLY A 73 -1.72 12.43 -7.85
N GLY A 74 -2.09 13.30 -6.94
CA GLY A 74 -3.36 14.01 -6.98
C GLY A 74 -4.15 13.92 -5.67
N VAL A 75 -3.70 13.10 -4.71
CA VAL A 75 -4.27 13.08 -3.37
C VAL A 75 -3.93 14.41 -2.69
N ALA A 76 -4.97 15.14 -2.28
CA ALA A 76 -4.83 16.46 -1.66
C ALA A 76 -3.98 16.37 -0.38
N GLY A 77 -2.98 17.25 -0.26
CA GLY A 77 -2.15 17.36 0.95
C GLY A 77 -0.80 16.66 0.91
N LEU A 78 -0.48 15.88 -0.13
CA LEU A 78 0.83 15.23 -0.27
C LEU A 78 1.79 16.08 -1.12
N ASN A 79 2.83 16.65 -0.51
CA ASN A 79 3.83 17.44 -1.23
C ASN A 79 5.09 16.61 -1.53
N VAL A 80 5.76 16.96 -2.63
CA VAL A 80 7.06 16.36 -2.96
C VAL A 80 8.08 16.78 -1.90
N GLY A 81 8.85 15.81 -1.42
CA GLY A 81 9.83 15.96 -0.37
C GLY A 81 9.34 15.56 1.02
N ASP A 82 8.03 15.40 1.22
CA ASP A 82 7.46 15.03 2.51
C ASP A 82 7.91 13.61 2.91
N GLU A 83 8.35 13.46 4.16
CA GLU A 83 8.53 12.17 4.82
C GLU A 83 7.35 11.99 5.79
N LEU A 84 6.48 11.03 5.49
CA LEU A 84 5.24 10.79 6.21
C LEU A 84 5.30 9.40 6.83
N GLU A 85 4.75 9.24 8.04
CA GLU A 85 4.51 7.90 8.56
C GLU A 85 3.16 7.40 8.07
N GLY A 86 3.10 6.11 7.74
CA GLY A 86 1.86 5.52 7.26
C GLY A 86 1.50 4.18 7.84
N ASP A 87 0.18 3.99 7.89
CA ASP A 87 -0.50 2.79 8.32
C ASP A 87 -1.33 2.25 7.14
N LEU A 88 -1.23 0.96 6.86
CA LEU A 88 -2.09 0.28 5.89
C LEU A 88 -2.98 -0.71 6.61
N VAL A 89 -4.29 -0.54 6.44
CA VAL A 89 -5.31 -1.46 6.94
C VAL A 89 -5.96 -2.18 5.77
N VAL A 90 -6.03 -3.50 5.86
CA VAL A 90 -6.60 -4.39 4.84
C VAL A 90 -7.87 -5.04 5.39
N TYR A 91 -8.94 -5.05 4.61
CA TYR A 91 -10.21 -5.67 4.96
C TYR A 91 -10.50 -6.84 4.03
N ASP A 92 -11.07 -7.89 4.60
CA ASP A 92 -11.51 -9.09 3.88
C ASP A 92 -12.78 -9.66 4.57
N PRO A 93 -13.48 -10.63 3.97
CA PRO A 93 -14.71 -11.20 4.54
C PRO A 93 -14.53 -11.85 5.92
N ASP A 94 -13.34 -12.39 6.23
CA ASP A 94 -13.04 -13.04 7.50
C ASP A 94 -12.65 -12.03 8.59
N ASN A 95 -12.17 -10.85 8.18
CA ASN A 95 -11.71 -9.77 9.03
C ASN A 95 -12.45 -8.46 8.70
N PRO A 96 -13.77 -8.37 8.99
CA PRO A 96 -14.57 -7.19 8.66
C PRO A 96 -14.17 -5.94 9.46
N ALA A 97 -13.47 -6.10 10.59
CA ALA A 97 -12.92 -4.98 11.36
C ALA A 97 -11.61 -4.41 10.76
N GLY A 98 -11.05 -5.07 9.74
CA GLY A 98 -9.76 -4.74 9.15
C GLY A 98 -8.58 -5.25 9.98
N VAL A 99 -7.48 -5.56 9.29
CA VAL A 99 -6.20 -5.95 9.87
C VAL A 99 -5.17 -4.88 9.51
N VAL A 100 -4.49 -4.33 10.52
CA VAL A 100 -3.36 -3.43 10.30
C VAL A 100 -2.18 -4.25 9.79
N TRP A 101 -1.84 -4.04 8.53
CA TRP A 101 -0.80 -4.77 7.80
C TRP A 101 0.56 -4.08 7.86
N VAL A 102 0.55 -2.76 7.80
CA VAL A 102 1.73 -1.91 7.94
C VAL A 102 1.42 -0.85 8.98
N ARG A 103 2.38 -0.55 9.85
CA ARG A 103 2.22 0.46 10.89
C ARG A 103 3.47 1.32 11.05
N GLY A 104 3.28 2.64 11.15
CA GLY A 104 4.34 3.62 11.43
C GLY A 104 5.46 3.58 10.41
N TYR A 105 5.13 3.28 9.16
CA TYR A 105 6.13 3.01 8.15
C TYR A 105 6.52 4.30 7.43
N PRO A 106 7.83 4.64 7.34
CA PRO A 106 8.23 5.89 6.73
C PRO A 106 8.07 5.81 5.22
N PHE A 107 7.35 6.78 4.68
CA PHE A 107 7.06 6.97 3.27
C PHE A 107 7.63 8.31 2.83
N ARG A 108 8.58 8.29 1.90
CA ARG A 108 9.07 9.52 1.30
C ARG A 108 8.35 9.79 -0.01
N VAL A 109 7.72 10.95 -0.10
CA VAL A 109 7.11 11.45 -1.32
C VAL A 109 8.23 12.06 -2.17
N VAL A 110 8.63 11.41 -3.28
CA VAL A 110 9.74 11.90 -4.13
C VAL A 110 9.31 12.70 -5.36
#